data_AF-A0A844KNQ9-F1
#
_entry.id   AF-A0A844KNQ9-F1
#
_cell.length_a   1.000
_cell.length_b   1.000
_cell.length_c   1.000
_cell.angle_alpha   90.00
_cell.angle_beta   90.00
_cell.angle_gamma   90.00
#
_symmetry.space_group_name_H-M   'P 1'
#
loop_
_entity.id
_entity.type
_entity.pdbx_description
1 polymer ?
#
loop_
_entity_poly.entity_id
_entity_poly.type
_entity_poly.pdbx_seq_one_letter_code
_entity_poly.pdbx_strand_id
1 'polypeptide(L)'
;MQALTEVVPNYLASYLCWYYSDPNKRISWDELCKSDANFRSKSGGNKTEDFAEQNWLIRDDVQKAMIIYLQYMKRYNFMKRYQEMNKKALSGDVNSAKYVDEMDKILDKMSVDKNTESEIDRLLEGVTINGN
;
A
#
# COMPACT_ATOMS: atom_id res chain seq x y z
N MET A 1 5.89 -5.64 0.39
CA MET A 1 6.79 -6.07 -0.70
C MET A 1 6.26 -7.31 -1.40
N GLN A 2 6.15 -8.48 -0.75
CA GLN A 2 5.75 -9.74 -1.40
C GLN A 2 4.45 -9.64 -2.23
N ALA A 3 3.36 -9.10 -1.66
CA ALA A 3 2.09 -8.94 -2.38
C ALA A 3 2.15 -7.95 -3.57
N LEU A 4 3.07 -6.98 -3.56
CA LEU A 4 3.24 -6.06 -4.69
C LEU A 4 4.02 -6.74 -5.81
N THR A 5 5.04 -7.53 -5.46
CA THR A 5 5.88 -8.24 -6.43
C THR A 5 5.16 -9.38 -7.16
N GLU A 6 3.96 -9.74 -6.72
CA GLU A 6 3.06 -10.66 -7.44
C GLU A 6 2.37 -9.97 -8.63
N VAL A 7 2.26 -8.64 -8.63
CA VAL A 7 1.53 -7.87 -9.64
C VAL A 7 2.46 -7.00 -10.49
N VAL A 8 3.56 -6.51 -9.92
CA VAL A 8 4.53 -5.66 -10.61
C VAL A 8 5.97 -6.14 -10.40
N PRO A 9 6.89 -5.85 -11.33
CA PRO A 9 8.32 -6.08 -11.12
C PRO A 9 8.87 -5.39 -9.86
N ASN A 10 9.95 -5.95 -9.29
CA ASN A 10 10.53 -5.49 -8.03
C ASN A 10 10.89 -3.99 -8.02
N TYR A 11 11.41 -3.44 -9.12
CA TYR A 11 11.77 -2.02 -9.19
C TYR A 11 10.53 -1.10 -9.07
N LEU A 12 9.38 -1.50 -9.63
CA LEU A 12 8.13 -0.77 -9.50
C LEU A 12 7.54 -0.93 -8.10
N ALA A 13 7.61 -2.12 -7.51
CA ALA A 13 7.21 -2.32 -6.12
C ALA A 13 8.04 -1.43 -5.17
N SER A 14 9.35 -1.35 -5.40
CA SER A 14 10.28 -0.51 -4.64
C SER A 14 9.99 0.99 -4.85
N TYR A 15 9.71 1.39 -6.09
CA TYR A 15 9.27 2.74 -6.41
C TYR A 15 7.96 3.10 -5.70
N LEU A 16 6.95 2.25 -5.72
CA LEU A 16 5.67 2.50 -5.03
C LEU A 16 5.85 2.62 -3.52
N CYS A 17 6.65 1.75 -2.90
CA CYS A 17 6.98 1.88 -1.48
C CYS A 17 7.66 3.21 -1.16
N TRP A 18 8.59 3.65 -2.01
CA TRP A 18 9.26 4.94 -1.86
C TRP A 18 8.30 6.12 -2.09
N TYR A 19 7.46 6.05 -3.11
CA TYR A 19 6.51 7.09 -3.51
C TYR A 19 5.50 7.38 -2.40
N TYR A 20 4.95 6.32 -1.77
CA TYR A 20 4.00 6.45 -0.66
C TYR A 20 4.65 6.62 0.72
N SER A 21 5.97 6.56 0.83
CA SER A 21 6.65 6.85 2.09
C SER A 21 6.60 8.33 2.42
N ASP A 22 6.60 8.66 3.72
CA ASP A 22 6.69 10.05 4.20
C ASP A 22 7.92 10.73 3.56
N PRO A 23 7.73 11.85 2.82
CA PRO A 23 8.82 12.55 2.16
C PRO A 23 9.98 12.93 3.09
N ASN A 24 9.71 13.12 4.38
CA ASN A 24 10.73 13.47 5.38
C ASN A 24 11.50 12.27 5.93
N LYS A 25 11.07 11.04 5.61
CA LYS A 25 11.66 9.79 6.13
C LYS A 25 12.17 8.86 5.04
N ARG A 26 11.78 9.09 3.78
CA ARG A 26 12.24 8.26 2.66
C ARG A 26 13.68 8.61 2.30
N ILE A 27 14.40 7.60 1.80
CA ILE A 27 15.73 7.79 1.19
C ILE A 27 15.64 8.73 -0.01
N SER A 28 16.75 9.33 -0.45
CA SER A 28 16.74 10.17 -1.65
C SER A 28 16.43 9.36 -2.91
N TRP A 29 15.97 10.04 -3.98
CA TRP A 29 15.74 9.41 -5.27
C TRP A 29 16.99 8.73 -5.84
N ASP A 30 18.14 9.40 -5.74
CA ASP A 30 19.41 8.83 -6.20
C ASP A 30 19.79 7.57 -5.41
N GLU A 31 19.46 7.51 -4.12
CA GLU A 31 19.67 6.30 -3.32
C GLU A 31 18.72 5.17 -3.74
N LEU A 32 17.45 5.48 -4.01
CA LEU A 32 16.50 4.50 -4.57
C LEU A 32 16.99 3.97 -5.92
N CYS A 33 17.50 4.82 -6.80
CA CYS A 33 17.95 4.42 -8.14
C CYS A 33 19.12 3.43 -8.12
N LYS A 34 19.89 3.37 -7.02
CA LYS A 34 20.95 2.36 -6.84
C LYS A 34 20.41 0.95 -6.62
N SER A 35 19.14 0.82 -6.21
CA SER A 35 18.53 -0.48 -5.89
C SER A 35 18.29 -1.37 -7.11
N ASP A 36 18.09 -0.80 -8.31
CA ASP A 36 17.78 -1.57 -9.51
C ASP A 36 18.23 -0.84 -10.80
N ALA A 37 18.76 -1.60 -11.76
CA ALA A 37 19.21 -1.06 -13.05
C ALA A 37 18.09 -0.44 -13.89
N ASN A 38 16.83 -0.84 -13.69
CA ASN A 38 15.67 -0.32 -14.42
C ASN A 38 15.41 1.16 -14.14
N PHE A 39 15.94 1.71 -13.04
CA PHE A 39 15.93 3.15 -12.80
C PHE A 39 16.89 3.93 -13.71
N ARG A 40 17.85 3.27 -14.38
CA ARG A 40 18.80 3.95 -15.28
C ARG A 40 18.22 4.13 -16.69
N SER A 41 18.50 5.26 -17.30
CA SER A 41 18.22 5.53 -18.71
C SER A 41 19.25 4.86 -19.62
N LYS A 42 18.97 4.82 -20.93
CA LYS A 42 19.92 4.29 -21.93
C LYS A 42 21.20 5.13 -22.04
N SER A 43 21.17 6.40 -21.64
CA SER A 43 22.33 7.30 -21.64
C SER A 43 23.21 7.17 -20.40
N GLY A 44 22.90 6.25 -19.49
CA GLY A 44 23.70 5.95 -18.30
C GLY A 44 23.35 6.76 -17.05
N GLY A 45 22.51 7.79 -17.16
CA GLY A 45 21.98 8.53 -16.02
C GLY A 45 20.76 7.87 -15.37
N ASN A 46 20.33 8.35 -14.20
CA ASN A 46 19.06 7.94 -13.60
C ASN A 46 17.88 8.54 -14.39
N LYS A 47 16.77 7.81 -14.49
CA LYS A 47 15.47 8.39 -14.85
C LYS A 47 15.09 9.40 -13.76
N THR A 48 14.38 10.45 -14.12
CA THR A 48 13.92 11.46 -13.16
C THR A 48 12.69 10.98 -12.38
N GLU A 49 12.42 11.60 -11.24
CA GLU A 49 11.17 11.41 -10.50
C GLU A 49 9.95 11.70 -11.39
N ASP A 50 9.96 12.83 -12.10
CA ASP A 50 8.88 13.22 -13.02
C ASP A 50 8.62 12.17 -14.11
N PHE A 51 9.69 11.57 -14.64
CA PHE A 51 9.54 10.50 -15.63
C PHE A 51 8.83 9.30 -15.01
N ALA A 52 9.24 8.87 -13.82
CA ALA A 52 8.63 7.74 -13.13
C ALA A 52 7.16 8.02 -12.81
N GLU A 53 6.83 9.22 -12.34
CA GLU A 53 5.45 9.61 -12.02
C GLU A 53 4.56 9.59 -13.27
N GLN A 54 5.00 10.21 -14.36
CA GLN A 54 4.21 10.34 -15.58
C GLN A 54 4.07 9.03 -16.38
N ASN A 55 5.04 8.12 -16.27
CA ASN A 55 5.09 6.92 -17.13
C ASN A 55 4.84 5.61 -16.38
N TRP A 56 5.16 5.53 -15.09
CA TRP A 56 4.99 4.28 -14.34
C TRP A 56 3.66 4.25 -13.62
N LEU A 57 3.24 5.35 -12.98
CA LEU A 57 1.98 5.35 -12.23
C LEU A 57 0.79 5.07 -13.14
N ILE A 58 0.80 5.55 -14.38
CA ILE A 58 -0.32 5.35 -15.31
C ILE A 58 -0.49 3.91 -15.83
N ARG A 59 0.46 3.00 -15.55
CA ARG A 59 0.38 1.62 -16.02
C ARG A 59 -0.66 0.82 -15.25
N ASP A 60 -1.41 -0.03 -15.93
CA ASP A 60 -2.47 -0.86 -15.32
C ASP A 60 -1.97 -1.76 -14.19
N ASP A 61 -0.81 -2.40 -14.37
CA ASP A 61 -0.20 -3.26 -13.35
C ASP A 61 0.22 -2.45 -12.12
N VAL A 62 0.76 -1.25 -12.33
CA VAL A 62 1.14 -0.33 -11.26
C VAL A 62 -0.08 0.22 -10.53
N GLN A 63 -1.15 0.60 -11.23
CA GLN A 63 -2.41 1.02 -10.62
C GLN A 63 -3.01 -0.08 -9.73
N LYS A 64 -3.01 -1.34 -10.19
CA LYS A 64 -3.41 -2.49 -9.36
C LYS A 64 -2.54 -2.62 -8.10
N ALA A 65 -1.21 -2.51 -8.25
CA ALA A 65 -0.29 -2.56 -7.12
C ALA A 65 -0.47 -1.37 -6.15
N MET A 66 -0.77 -0.17 -6.64
CA MET A 66 -1.09 1.01 -5.81
C MET A 66 -2.32 0.75 -4.94
N ILE A 67 -3.38 0.18 -5.52
CA ILE A 67 -4.59 -0.20 -4.79
C ILE A 67 -4.26 -1.22 -3.68
N ILE A 68 -3.49 -2.27 -4.00
CA ILE A 68 -3.02 -3.27 -3.02
C ILE A 68 -2.22 -2.61 -1.89
N TYR A 69 -1.33 -1.67 -2.22
CA TYR A 69 -0.55 -0.93 -1.23
C TYR A 69 -1.45 -0.12 -0.29
N LEU A 70 -2.39 0.66 -0.83
CA LEU A 70 -3.30 1.49 -0.04
C LEU A 70 -4.18 0.64 0.88
N GLN A 71 -4.60 -0.54 0.44
CA GLN A 71 -5.31 -1.48 1.31
C GLN A 71 -4.44 -2.02 2.44
N TYR A 72 -3.22 -2.43 2.13
CA TYR A 72 -2.28 -2.85 3.15
C TYR A 72 -2.09 -1.74 4.19
N MET A 73 -1.96 -0.48 3.75
CA MET A 73 -1.85 0.67 4.64
C MET A 73 -3.14 0.95 5.43
N LYS A 74 -4.33 0.75 4.85
CA LYS A 74 -5.62 0.83 5.56
C LYS A 74 -5.66 -0.19 6.70
N ARG A 75 -5.32 -1.45 6.42
CA ARG A 75 -5.25 -2.54 7.43
C ARG A 75 -4.18 -2.28 8.48
N TYR A 76 -3.00 -1.82 8.07
CA TYR A 76 -1.91 -1.46 8.98
C TYR A 76 -2.30 -0.33 9.94
N ASN A 77 -2.89 0.75 9.40
CA ASN A 77 -3.33 1.91 10.20
C ASN A 77 -4.48 1.54 11.14
N PHE A 78 -5.40 0.67 10.68
CA PHE A 78 -6.43 0.08 11.52
C PHE A 78 -5.82 -0.67 12.71
N MET A 79 -4.88 -1.58 12.45
CA MET A 79 -4.23 -2.36 13.51
C MET A 79 -3.42 -1.48 14.46
N LYS A 80 -2.69 -0.49 13.94
CA LYS A 80 -1.94 0.49 14.75
C LYS A 80 -2.87 1.27 15.67
N ARG A 81 -4.02 1.74 15.16
CA ARG A 81 -5.01 2.45 15.97
C ARG A 81 -5.59 1.55 17.05
N TYR A 82 -5.94 0.32 16.70
CA TYR A 82 -6.41 -0.68 17.65
C TYR A 82 -5.41 -0.90 18.79
N GLN A 83 -4.13 -1.08 18.48
CA GLN A 83 -3.07 -1.22 19.48
C GLN A 83 -2.94 0.00 20.41
N GLU A 84 -2.98 1.21 19.85
CA GLU A 84 -2.91 2.43 20.67
C GLU A 84 -4.14 2.63 21.55
N MET A 85 -5.33 2.26 21.07
CA MET A 85 -6.55 2.31 21.87
C MET A 85 -6.55 1.23 22.95
N ASN A 86 -6.06 0.03 22.66
CA ASN A 86 -5.93 -1.03 23.66
C ASN A 86 -4.99 -0.60 24.80
N LYS A 87 -3.85 0.05 24.50
CA LYS A 87 -2.98 0.63 25.53
C LYS A 87 -3.72 1.63 26.43
N LYS A 88 -4.53 2.51 25.84
CA LYS A 88 -5.35 3.48 26.59
C LYS A 88 -6.43 2.80 27.41
N ALA A 89 -7.12 1.82 26.86
CA ALA A 89 -8.14 1.03 27.54
C ALA A 89 -7.56 0.35 28.79
N LEU A 90 -6.40 -0.29 28.65
CA LEU A 90 -5.67 -0.92 29.76
C LEU A 90 -5.20 0.08 30.82
N SER A 91 -5.06 1.36 30.47
CA SER A 91 -4.78 2.45 31.43
C SER A 91 -6.04 3.03 32.10
N GLY A 92 -7.23 2.46 31.84
CA GLY A 92 -8.50 2.87 32.44
C GLY A 92 -9.36 3.82 31.59
N ASP A 93 -8.99 4.08 30.33
CA ASP A 93 -9.80 4.90 29.44
C ASP A 93 -11.02 4.12 28.92
N VAL A 94 -12.19 4.39 29.50
CA VAL A 94 -13.44 3.68 29.21
C VAL A 94 -13.89 3.84 27.74
N ASN A 95 -13.59 4.98 27.11
CA ASN A 95 -13.97 5.20 25.70
C ASN A 95 -13.12 4.34 24.76
N SER A 96 -11.83 4.22 25.07
CA SER A 96 -10.90 3.37 24.33
C SER A 96 -11.26 1.89 24.54
N ALA A 97 -11.71 1.49 25.73
CA ALA A 97 -12.21 0.14 25.98
C ALA A 97 -13.44 -0.19 25.12
N LYS A 98 -14.43 0.71 25.05
CA LYS A 98 -15.59 0.56 24.15
C LYS A 98 -15.18 0.44 22.68
N TYR A 99 -14.23 1.26 22.24
CA TYR A 99 -13.71 1.19 20.88
C TYR A 99 -13.07 -0.18 20.60
N VAL A 100 -12.25 -0.69 21.52
CA VAL A 100 -11.61 -2.01 21.39
C VAL A 100 -12.64 -3.12 21.31
N ASP A 101 -13.65 -3.13 22.19
CA ASP A 101 -14.74 -4.13 22.18
C ASP A 101 -15.52 -4.13 20.85
N GLU A 102 -15.75 -2.95 20.26
CA GLU A 102 -16.40 -2.84 18.96
C GLU A 102 -15.53 -3.37 17.82
N MET A 103 -14.22 -3.10 17.88
CA MET A 103 -13.26 -3.57 16.87
C MET A 103 -13.06 -5.08 16.96
N ASP A 104 -13.01 -5.66 18.16
CA ASP A 104 -12.89 -7.11 18.36
C ASP A 104 -14.07 -7.85 17.70
N LYS A 105 -15.29 -7.34 17.84
CA LYS A 105 -16.47 -7.89 17.14
C LYS A 105 -16.35 -7.85 15.62
N ILE A 106 -15.71 -6.82 15.07
CA ILE A 106 -15.47 -6.70 13.62
C ILE A 106 -14.42 -7.74 13.19
N LEU A 107 -13.33 -7.86 13.96
CA LEU A 107 -12.26 -8.82 13.69
C LEU A 107 -12.76 -10.27 13.77
N ASP A 108 -13.60 -10.59 14.75
CA ASP A 108 -14.24 -11.91 14.86
C ASP A 108 -15.06 -12.23 13.62
N LYS A 109 -15.86 -11.27 13.11
CA LYS A 109 -16.62 -11.46 11.87
C LYS A 109 -15.72 -11.66 10.66
N MET A 110 -14.63 -10.89 10.53
CA MET A 110 -13.65 -11.06 9.46
C MET A 110 -12.93 -12.42 9.52
N SER A 111 -12.73 -12.97 10.72
CA SER A 111 -12.11 -14.29 10.89
C SER A 111 -13.01 -15.45 10.45
N VAL A 112 -14.34 -15.24 10.54
CA VAL A 112 -15.36 -16.23 10.18
C VAL A 112 -15.73 -16.15 8.69
N ASP A 113 -15.76 -14.96 8.10
CA ASP A 113 -16.18 -14.74 6.72
C ASP A 113 -14.99 -14.57 5.76
N LYS A 114 -14.47 -15.70 5.27
CA LYS A 114 -13.39 -15.75 4.26
C LYS A 114 -13.78 -15.19 2.90
N ASN A 115 -15.07 -14.90 2.68
CA ASN A 115 -15.65 -14.47 1.41
C ASN A 115 -16.13 -13.01 1.42
N THR A 116 -15.65 -12.19 2.35
CA THR A 116 -15.83 -10.74 2.19
C THR A 116 -15.04 -10.29 0.96
N GLU A 117 -15.72 -10.31 -0.21
CA GLU A 117 -15.25 -9.70 -1.45
C GLU A 117 -14.57 -8.39 -1.09
N SER A 118 -13.30 -8.29 -1.48
CA SER A 118 -12.57 -7.06 -1.26
C SER A 118 -13.35 -5.99 -2.00
N GLU A 119 -13.54 -4.80 -1.42
CA GLU A 119 -14.05 -3.62 -2.15
C GLU A 119 -13.28 -3.41 -3.48
N ILE A 120 -12.07 -3.98 -3.60
CA ILE A 120 -11.28 -4.10 -4.83
C ILE A 120 -11.91 -4.95 -5.91
N ASP A 121 -12.43 -6.15 -5.62
CA ASP A 121 -12.95 -7.03 -6.69
C ASP A 121 -14.05 -6.28 -7.45
N ARG A 122 -14.85 -5.50 -6.72
CA ARG A 122 -15.85 -4.57 -7.25
C ARG A 122 -15.27 -3.31 -7.92
N LEU A 123 -14.17 -2.76 -7.44
CA LEU A 123 -13.48 -1.63 -8.09
C LEU A 123 -12.75 -2.05 -9.37
N LEU A 124 -12.26 -3.29 -9.45
CA LEU A 124 -11.59 -3.88 -10.62
C LEU A 124 -12.61 -4.35 -11.67
N GLU A 125 -13.82 -4.73 -11.29
CA GLU A 125 -14.94 -5.05 -12.20
C GLU A 125 -15.34 -3.88 -13.13
N GLY A 126 -15.09 -2.63 -12.71
CA GLY A 126 -15.39 -1.43 -13.50
C GLY A 126 -14.26 -0.91 -14.38
N VAL A 127 -13.07 -1.54 -14.34
CA VAL A 127 -11.93 -1.16 -15.19
C VAL A 127 -11.98 -2.00 -16.46
N THR A 128 -12.72 -1.53 -17.47
CA THR A 128 -12.72 -2.13 -18.80
C THR A 128 -11.33 -1.96 -19.43
N ILE A 129 -10.56 -3.04 -19.47
CA ILE A 129 -9.24 -3.08 -20.11
C ILE A 129 -9.45 -3.10 -21.63
N ASN A 130 -9.53 -1.93 -22.25
CA ASN A 130 -9.34 -1.82 -23.70
C ASN A 130 -7.84 -1.83 -23.98
N GLY A 131 -7.26 -3.03 -24.02
CA GLY A 131 -5.93 -3.25 -24.57
C GLY A 131 -5.97 -3.04 -26.09
N ASN A 132 -5.33 -1.97 -26.56
CA ASN A 132 -4.87 -1.85 -27.94
C ASN A 132 -3.37 -2.13 -27.99
#